data_AF-A0A7W9LVV3-F1
#
_entry.id   AF-A0A7W9LVV3-F1
#
_cell.length_a   1.000
_cell.length_b   1.000
_cell.length_c   1.000
_cell.angle_alpha   90.00
_cell.angle_beta   90.00
_cell.angle_gamma   90.00
#
_symmetry.space_group_name_H-M   'P 1'
#
loop_
_entity.id
_entity.type
_entity.pdbx_description
1 polymer ?
#
loop_
_entity_poly.entity_id
_entity_poly.type
_entity_poly.pdbx_seq_one_letter_code
_entity_poly.pdbx_strand_id
1 'polypeptide(L)'
;MSIPAVEESWARIDAWLARHAPLTHATLRPPAPQAGIEDAERTLGVSFHPDLVASLRCHDGVEPGDCAVQLSDYGPLCGVADILRNTAFLRSLGEGEAELPLTLGIGRRPSDGLFIACRPGSHHGQVGRRFDEDMPSFAHWPSLRHVLADLADALEGGLPFLGRIPLAVAGKLLWEEERTVPADAVSPLTQAAALAEPESDPPALQRPVFTNVAGSAPPPPRQEGTQRLFFVRTRRPRPAPLPDQPDVAFAAGLTPAEMLRRLGAIPATARPRDRLRARRAAESGWAAHRPLARAGEAEGWAYATLEGGAAQFARPEVLRALSAGTRVVVLTRQGPEVVLTSAEDGVPCPQEDTRRVMSPRESNTAGGPEARRLGVDLWPGSTAAYTRFLSVLKQDFGIAYDPEEEGTAELTSALLLPLLDDLPASECGFPAQVRHLDLAGLVERTPPQRLRAAIGAQLARLAAETRLDTCPEVAETLDRIHRGLPVDCDQESPLGLRMRSLAAEVHATRELLRDGDTGPVSHEDLTAWVARDNAAHALREFLQLPLPVAAATILQQRVSPHWHDELAADLDSAQRSRARACT
;
A
#
# COMPACT_ATOMS: atom_id res chain seq x y z
N MET A 1 -3.20 -30.42 -28.42
CA MET A 1 -1.86 -31.04 -28.57
C MET A 1 -1.69 -32.03 -27.43
N SER A 2 -0.97 -33.13 -27.63
CA SER A 2 -0.71 -34.10 -26.55
C SER A 2 0.24 -33.46 -25.53
N ILE A 3 -0.05 -33.60 -24.23
CA ILE A 3 0.88 -33.16 -23.18
C ILE A 3 2.16 -34.05 -23.26
N PRO A 4 3.37 -33.46 -23.19
CA PRO A 4 4.63 -34.21 -23.20
C PRO A 4 4.74 -35.24 -22.07
N ALA A 5 5.63 -36.22 -22.26
CA ALA A 5 6.02 -37.11 -21.17
C ALA A 5 6.84 -36.36 -20.10
N VAL A 6 6.94 -36.95 -18.90
CA VAL A 6 7.72 -36.37 -17.80
C VAL A 6 9.20 -36.24 -18.18
N GLU A 7 9.76 -37.29 -18.79
CA GLU A 7 11.15 -37.36 -19.22
C GLU A 7 11.46 -36.35 -20.32
N GLU A 8 10.51 -36.12 -21.24
CA GLU A 8 10.64 -35.13 -22.30
C GLU A 8 10.65 -33.70 -21.74
N SER A 9 9.78 -33.42 -20.77
CA SER A 9 9.74 -32.12 -20.09
C SER A 9 11.03 -31.87 -19.29
N TRP A 10 11.54 -32.89 -18.60
CA TRP A 10 12.83 -32.79 -17.90
C TRP A 10 13.99 -32.54 -18.84
N ALA A 11 14.08 -33.23 -19.97
CA ALA A 11 15.15 -33.01 -20.95
C ALA A 11 15.17 -31.55 -21.48
N ARG A 12 13.98 -30.95 -21.65
CA ARG A 12 13.83 -29.53 -22.02
C ARG A 12 14.31 -28.58 -20.91
N ILE A 13 13.87 -28.83 -19.67
CA ILE A 13 14.29 -28.07 -18.48
C ILE A 13 15.81 -28.15 -18.30
N ASP A 14 16.41 -29.34 -18.38
CA ASP A 14 17.85 -29.55 -18.26
C ASP A 14 18.63 -28.78 -19.32
N ALA A 15 18.22 -28.91 -20.59
CA ALA A 15 18.89 -28.22 -21.70
C ALA A 15 18.85 -26.70 -21.53
N TRP A 16 17.72 -26.16 -21.05
CA TRP A 16 17.58 -24.74 -20.78
C TRP A 16 18.45 -24.31 -19.59
N LEU A 17 18.37 -25.01 -18.46
CA LEU A 17 19.13 -24.69 -17.25
C LEU A 17 20.64 -24.79 -17.51
N ALA A 18 21.11 -25.82 -18.21
CA ALA A 18 22.53 -25.98 -18.53
C ALA A 18 23.07 -24.81 -19.37
N ARG A 19 22.25 -24.26 -20.27
CA ARG A 19 22.62 -23.13 -21.13
C ARG A 19 22.51 -21.77 -20.43
N HIS A 20 21.42 -21.54 -19.69
CA HIS A 20 21.05 -20.21 -19.21
C HIS A 20 21.30 -20.03 -17.72
N ALA A 21 21.14 -21.07 -16.91
CA ALA A 21 21.28 -21.03 -15.46
C ALA A 21 22.19 -22.15 -14.91
N PRO A 22 23.48 -22.22 -15.32
CA PRO A 22 24.36 -23.34 -14.99
C PRO A 22 24.60 -23.54 -13.49
N LEU A 23 24.56 -22.49 -12.67
CA LEU A 23 24.67 -22.62 -11.21
C LEU A 23 23.44 -23.30 -10.62
N THR A 24 22.27 -23.03 -11.19
CA THR A 24 21.02 -23.70 -10.81
C THR A 24 20.98 -25.14 -11.33
N HIS A 25 21.41 -25.38 -12.57
CA HIS A 25 21.52 -26.73 -13.11
C HIS A 25 22.40 -27.63 -12.23
N ALA A 26 23.51 -27.12 -11.71
CA ALA A 26 24.41 -27.87 -10.83
C ALA A 26 23.76 -28.33 -9.51
N THR A 27 22.61 -27.78 -9.12
CA THR A 27 21.87 -28.20 -7.92
C THR A 27 20.95 -29.41 -8.17
N LEU A 28 20.67 -29.76 -9.42
CA LEU A 28 19.85 -30.92 -9.75
C LEU A 28 20.59 -32.19 -9.31
N ARG A 29 19.94 -32.99 -8.46
CA ARG A 29 20.51 -34.27 -8.02
C ARG A 29 20.46 -35.30 -9.15
N PRO A 30 21.34 -36.31 -9.13
CA PRO A 30 21.22 -37.44 -10.05
C PRO A 30 19.90 -38.20 -9.83
N PRO A 31 19.49 -39.06 -10.79
CA PRO A 31 18.33 -39.95 -10.67
C PRO A 31 18.27 -40.73 -9.35
N ALA A 32 17.06 -40.81 -8.77
CA ALA A 32 16.81 -41.66 -7.62
C ALA A 32 16.94 -43.15 -8.01
N PRO A 33 17.64 -43.98 -7.21
CA PRO A 33 17.69 -45.41 -7.47
C PRO A 33 16.31 -46.05 -7.25
N GLN A 34 15.91 -46.95 -8.15
CA GLN A 34 14.62 -47.65 -8.09
C GLN A 34 14.35 -48.28 -6.72
N ALA A 35 15.37 -48.92 -6.12
CA ALA A 35 15.25 -49.52 -4.79
C ALA A 35 14.95 -48.50 -3.67
N GLY A 36 15.43 -47.25 -3.81
CA GLY A 36 15.14 -46.18 -2.86
C GLY A 36 13.70 -45.68 -2.95
N ILE A 37 13.14 -45.62 -4.17
CA ILE A 37 11.73 -45.28 -4.39
C ILE A 37 10.83 -46.37 -3.80
N GLU A 38 11.11 -47.65 -4.10
CA GLU A 38 10.34 -48.78 -3.58
C GLU A 38 10.39 -48.88 -2.04
N ASP A 39 11.51 -48.54 -1.44
CA ASP A 39 11.63 -48.47 0.02
C ASP A 39 10.84 -47.32 0.62
N ALA A 40 10.80 -46.17 -0.06
CA ALA A 40 9.99 -45.04 0.35
C ALA A 40 8.49 -45.35 0.27
N GLU A 41 8.03 -45.98 -0.82
CA GLU A 41 6.64 -46.44 -0.97
C GLU A 41 6.24 -47.40 0.16
N ARG A 42 7.13 -48.36 0.48
CA ARG A 42 6.92 -49.32 1.57
C ARG A 42 6.87 -48.64 2.94
N THR A 43 7.76 -47.68 3.18
CA THR A 43 7.83 -46.94 4.44
C THR A 43 6.62 -46.04 4.65
N LEU A 44 6.14 -45.38 3.60
CA LEU A 44 4.98 -44.50 3.68
C LEU A 44 3.65 -45.24 3.58
N GLY A 45 3.66 -46.50 3.13
CA GLY A 45 2.46 -47.30 2.90
C GLY A 45 1.59 -46.76 1.75
N VAL A 46 2.20 -46.06 0.79
CA VAL A 46 1.52 -45.39 -0.33
C VAL A 46 2.30 -45.68 -1.60
N SER A 47 1.62 -46.13 -2.65
CA SER A 47 2.21 -46.25 -3.98
C SER A 47 2.34 -44.88 -4.62
N PHE A 48 3.52 -44.57 -5.15
CA PHE A 48 3.79 -43.30 -5.80
C PHE A 48 3.11 -43.28 -7.17
N HIS A 49 2.59 -42.12 -7.55
CA HIS A 49 2.01 -41.96 -8.87
C HIS A 49 3.09 -42.15 -9.96
N PRO A 50 2.80 -42.79 -11.12
CA PRO A 50 3.79 -43.02 -12.16
C PRO A 50 4.54 -41.76 -12.61
N ASP A 51 3.84 -40.62 -12.76
CA ASP A 51 4.47 -39.34 -13.11
C ASP A 51 5.53 -38.91 -12.05
N LEU A 52 5.29 -39.17 -10.75
CA LEU A 52 6.26 -38.87 -9.68
C LEU A 52 7.48 -39.79 -9.77
N VAL A 53 7.27 -41.09 -9.99
CA VAL A 53 8.35 -42.06 -10.18
C VAL A 53 9.22 -41.69 -11.39
N ALA A 54 8.59 -41.34 -12.52
CA ALA A 54 9.29 -40.88 -13.72
C ALA A 54 10.13 -39.63 -13.45
N SER A 55 9.59 -38.66 -12.70
CA SER A 55 10.31 -37.43 -12.34
C SER A 55 11.51 -37.71 -11.44
N LEU A 56 11.34 -38.54 -10.39
CA LEU A 56 12.43 -38.91 -9.47
C LEU A 56 13.55 -39.70 -10.18
N ARG A 57 13.19 -40.45 -11.22
CA ARG A 57 14.16 -41.15 -12.09
C ARG A 57 14.88 -40.24 -13.08
N CYS A 58 14.45 -39.00 -13.24
CA CYS A 58 15.23 -37.96 -13.91
C CYS A 58 16.16 -37.27 -12.90
N HIS A 59 15.59 -36.77 -11.79
CA HIS A 59 16.33 -36.12 -10.71
C HIS A 59 15.73 -36.45 -9.34
N ASP A 60 16.57 -36.82 -8.37
CA ASP A 60 16.18 -37.04 -6.97
C ASP A 60 15.99 -35.71 -6.19
N GLY A 61 15.19 -34.81 -6.75
CA GLY A 61 15.02 -33.44 -6.27
C GLY A 61 16.28 -32.58 -6.47
N VAL A 62 16.47 -31.61 -5.58
CA VAL A 62 17.59 -30.66 -5.68
C VAL A 62 18.38 -30.52 -4.39
N GLU A 63 19.65 -30.16 -4.54
CA GLU A 63 20.47 -29.74 -3.42
C GLU A 63 19.98 -28.40 -2.86
N PRO A 64 19.68 -28.33 -1.55
CA PRO A 64 19.13 -27.14 -0.95
C PRO A 64 20.20 -26.02 -0.87
N GLY A 65 19.94 -24.89 -1.53
CA GLY A 65 20.80 -23.69 -1.41
C GLY A 65 20.23 -22.50 -2.17
N ASP A 66 20.96 -21.38 -2.14
CA ASP A 66 20.55 -20.10 -2.77
C ASP A 66 20.42 -20.17 -4.30
N CYS A 67 20.94 -21.22 -4.93
CA CYS A 67 20.88 -21.43 -6.38
C CYS A 67 19.91 -22.55 -6.78
N ALA A 68 19.23 -23.21 -5.83
CA ALA A 68 18.40 -24.38 -6.11
C ALA A 68 17.27 -24.08 -7.11
N VAL A 69 16.91 -25.05 -7.95
CA VAL A 69 15.67 -24.94 -8.75
C VAL A 69 14.49 -24.84 -7.78
N GLN A 70 13.77 -23.73 -7.84
CA GLN A 70 12.55 -23.49 -7.07
C GLN A 70 11.35 -23.41 -8.02
N LEU A 71 10.22 -23.97 -7.63
CA LEU A 71 8.95 -23.83 -8.34
C LEU A 71 8.25 -22.56 -7.85
N SER A 72 8.70 -21.38 -8.29
CA SER A 72 8.12 -20.11 -7.89
C SER A 72 7.99 -20.02 -6.35
N ASP A 73 6.82 -19.62 -5.83
CA ASP A 73 6.50 -19.50 -4.42
C ASP A 73 6.29 -20.85 -3.70
N TYR A 74 6.56 -22.00 -4.32
CA TYR A 74 6.38 -23.30 -3.68
C TYR A 74 7.70 -23.95 -3.24
N GLY A 75 8.83 -23.27 -3.47
CA GLY A 75 10.14 -23.74 -3.03
C GLY A 75 10.73 -24.87 -3.88
N PRO A 76 11.84 -25.48 -3.44
CA PRO A 76 12.59 -26.46 -4.23
C PRO A 76 11.91 -27.82 -4.32
N LEU A 77 12.17 -28.53 -5.42
CA LEU A 77 11.66 -29.89 -5.66
C LEU A 77 12.23 -30.90 -4.65
N CYS A 78 11.35 -31.72 -4.08
CA CYS A 78 11.72 -32.76 -3.12
C CYS A 78 12.40 -33.95 -3.81
N GLY A 79 13.46 -34.48 -3.18
CA GLY A 79 13.92 -35.84 -3.42
C GLY A 79 13.14 -36.86 -2.59
N VAL A 80 13.45 -38.14 -2.76
CA VAL A 80 12.84 -39.26 -2.02
C VAL A 80 12.98 -39.08 -0.51
N ALA A 81 14.16 -38.67 -0.03
CA ALA A 81 14.42 -38.44 1.39
C ALA A 81 13.61 -37.27 1.95
N ASP A 82 13.39 -36.24 1.13
CA ASP A 82 12.60 -35.06 1.49
C ASP A 82 11.12 -35.41 1.58
N ILE A 83 10.60 -36.19 0.61
CA ILE A 83 9.22 -36.72 0.62
C ILE A 83 8.98 -37.51 1.90
N LEU A 84 9.87 -38.45 2.25
CA LEU A 84 9.75 -39.27 3.44
C LEU A 84 9.66 -38.43 4.72
N ARG A 85 10.62 -37.49 4.88
CA ARG A 85 10.70 -36.62 6.06
C ARG A 85 9.46 -35.75 6.19
N ASN A 86 9.04 -35.11 5.10
CA ASN A 86 7.97 -34.13 5.10
C ASN A 86 6.60 -34.80 5.26
N THR A 87 6.37 -35.94 4.60
CA THR A 87 5.13 -36.71 4.81
C THR A 87 5.03 -37.22 6.24
N ALA A 88 6.12 -37.69 6.85
CA ALA A 88 6.12 -38.11 8.26
C ALA A 88 5.78 -36.95 9.20
N PHE A 89 6.32 -35.76 8.94
CA PHE A 89 6.01 -34.55 9.70
C PHE A 89 4.53 -34.15 9.56
N LEU A 90 4.00 -34.04 8.34
CA LEU A 90 2.60 -33.68 8.10
C LEU A 90 1.63 -34.66 8.77
N ARG A 91 1.92 -35.97 8.69
CA ARG A 91 1.13 -37.01 9.36
C ARG A 91 1.14 -36.86 10.88
N SER A 92 2.26 -36.43 11.47
CA SER A 92 2.34 -36.17 12.92
C SER A 92 1.43 -35.02 13.37
N LEU A 93 1.09 -34.10 12.45
CA LEU A 93 0.14 -33.00 12.67
C LEU A 93 -1.31 -33.39 12.35
N GLY A 94 -1.56 -34.65 11.93
CA GLY A 94 -2.87 -35.10 11.47
C GLY A 94 -3.22 -34.67 10.05
N GLU A 95 -2.23 -34.24 9.26
CA GLU A 95 -2.43 -33.80 7.88
C GLU A 95 -1.89 -34.82 6.86
N GLY A 96 -2.43 -34.79 5.63
CA GLY A 96 -1.77 -35.40 4.46
C GLY A 96 -1.63 -36.93 4.48
N GLU A 97 -2.65 -37.67 4.93
CA GLU A 97 -2.58 -39.15 5.06
C GLU A 97 -2.11 -39.88 3.79
N ALA A 98 -2.41 -39.36 2.60
CA ALA A 98 -2.02 -39.93 1.30
C ALA A 98 -1.65 -38.87 0.24
N GLU A 99 -1.20 -37.71 0.72
CA GLU A 99 -0.70 -36.61 -0.11
C GLU A 99 0.81 -36.52 0.05
N LEU A 100 1.54 -36.56 -1.05
CA LEU A 100 3.00 -36.55 -1.03
C LEU A 100 3.51 -35.17 -1.45
N PRO A 101 4.39 -34.52 -0.66
CA PRO A 101 4.90 -33.21 -1.00
C PRO A 101 5.83 -33.29 -2.21
N LEU A 102 5.56 -32.49 -3.23
CA LEU A 102 6.40 -32.32 -4.41
C LEU A 102 7.49 -31.28 -4.16
N THR A 103 7.26 -30.34 -3.25
CA THR A 103 8.21 -29.27 -2.92
C THR A 103 8.44 -29.14 -1.42
N LEU A 104 9.60 -28.60 -1.04
CA LEU A 104 9.98 -28.34 0.36
C LEU A 104 9.28 -27.11 0.96
N GLY A 105 8.64 -26.29 0.12
CA GLY A 105 7.92 -25.09 0.51
C GLY A 105 8.75 -23.84 0.79
N ILE A 106 8.08 -22.69 0.94
CA ILE A 106 8.74 -21.42 1.29
C ILE A 106 9.38 -21.57 2.67
N GLY A 107 10.62 -21.10 2.81
CA GLY A 107 11.37 -21.25 4.07
C GLY A 107 11.67 -22.71 4.44
N ARG A 108 11.49 -23.65 3.50
CA ARG A 108 11.64 -25.09 3.70
C ARG A 108 10.66 -25.67 4.72
N ARG A 109 9.46 -25.10 4.79
CA ARG A 109 8.38 -25.65 5.60
C ARG A 109 7.53 -26.62 4.77
N PRO A 110 7.37 -27.88 5.21
CA PRO A 110 6.62 -28.90 4.47
C PRO A 110 5.13 -28.59 4.31
N SER A 111 4.61 -27.60 5.05
CA SER A 111 3.23 -27.14 5.00
C SER A 111 2.97 -26.03 3.98
N ASP A 112 3.99 -25.46 3.35
CA ASP A 112 3.86 -24.34 2.39
C ASP A 112 4.31 -24.75 0.98
N GLY A 113 3.66 -25.71 0.31
CA GLY A 113 4.17 -26.29 -0.93
C GLY A 113 3.14 -26.98 -1.84
N LEU A 114 3.63 -27.55 -2.94
CA LEU A 114 2.83 -28.41 -3.82
C LEU A 114 2.83 -29.86 -3.32
N PHE A 115 1.72 -30.56 -3.51
CA PHE A 115 1.61 -31.98 -3.23
C PHE A 115 0.96 -32.73 -4.40
N ILE A 116 1.17 -34.04 -4.46
CA ILE A 116 0.46 -34.95 -5.36
C ILE A 116 -0.41 -35.90 -4.55
N ALA A 117 -1.67 -36.05 -4.96
CA ALA A 117 -2.58 -36.99 -4.34
C ALA A 117 -2.28 -38.41 -4.84
N CYS A 118 -1.84 -39.29 -3.94
CA CYS A 118 -1.57 -40.70 -4.25
C CYS A 118 -2.65 -41.63 -3.70
N ARG A 119 -3.72 -41.08 -3.08
CA ARG A 119 -4.88 -41.85 -2.68
C ARG A 119 -5.63 -42.38 -3.92
N PRO A 120 -5.97 -43.68 -3.99
CA PRO A 120 -6.86 -44.18 -5.02
C PRO A 120 -8.21 -43.45 -4.98
N GLY A 121 -8.66 -42.90 -6.10
CA GLY A 121 -9.89 -42.11 -6.18
C GLY A 121 -9.92 -41.17 -7.37
N SER A 122 -10.92 -40.28 -7.41
CA SER A 122 -11.12 -39.30 -8.50
C SER A 122 -10.00 -38.28 -8.65
N HIS A 123 -9.20 -38.09 -7.59
CA HIS A 123 -8.09 -37.13 -7.55
C HIS A 123 -6.72 -37.81 -7.61
N HIS A 124 -6.65 -39.13 -7.85
CA HIS A 124 -5.38 -39.84 -7.93
C HIS A 124 -4.48 -39.27 -9.03
N GLY A 125 -3.27 -38.84 -8.66
CA GLY A 125 -2.30 -38.19 -9.52
C GLY A 125 -2.46 -36.68 -9.63
N GLN A 126 -3.54 -36.09 -9.11
CA GLN A 126 -3.78 -34.65 -9.19
C GLN A 126 -2.84 -33.87 -8.27
N VAL A 127 -2.39 -32.71 -8.76
CA VAL A 127 -1.52 -31.82 -8.00
C VAL A 127 -2.36 -30.80 -7.22
N GLY A 128 -2.01 -30.59 -5.96
CA GLY A 128 -2.61 -29.59 -5.10
C GLY A 128 -1.57 -28.66 -4.48
N ARG A 129 -2.07 -27.64 -3.81
CA ARG A 129 -1.29 -26.65 -3.05
C ARG A 129 -1.72 -26.64 -1.59
N ARG A 130 -0.75 -26.41 -0.72
CA ARG A 130 -0.92 -26.27 0.73
C ARG A 130 -0.16 -25.03 1.20
N PHE A 131 -0.79 -24.25 2.06
CA PHE A 131 -0.18 -23.14 2.78
C PHE A 131 -0.67 -23.19 4.23
N ASP A 132 0.18 -22.84 5.20
CA ASP A 132 -0.12 -22.87 6.65
C ASP A 132 -1.42 -22.10 7.02
N GLU A 133 -1.77 -21.08 6.24
CA GLU A 133 -2.91 -20.20 6.49
C GLU A 133 -4.21 -20.66 5.81
N ASP A 134 -4.13 -21.61 4.86
CA ASP A 134 -5.23 -22.01 4.00
C ASP A 134 -5.50 -23.53 4.04
N MET A 135 -6.76 -23.91 3.82
CA MET A 135 -7.09 -25.32 3.61
C MET A 135 -6.45 -25.84 2.30
N PRO A 136 -5.91 -27.08 2.30
CA PRO A 136 -5.37 -27.69 1.09
C PRO A 136 -6.39 -27.68 -0.06
N SER A 137 -5.96 -27.26 -1.25
CA SER A 137 -6.82 -27.18 -2.43
C SER A 137 -6.12 -27.76 -3.65
N PHE A 138 -6.88 -28.38 -4.55
CA PHE A 138 -6.33 -28.88 -5.82
C PHE A 138 -6.04 -27.73 -6.77
N ALA A 139 -4.87 -27.78 -7.40
CA ALA A 139 -4.49 -26.86 -8.46
C ALA A 139 -5.19 -27.24 -9.78
N HIS A 140 -5.09 -26.38 -10.78
CA HIS A 140 -5.65 -26.61 -12.10
C HIS A 140 -4.97 -27.75 -12.87
N TRP A 141 -3.78 -28.20 -12.42
CA TRP A 141 -3.01 -29.27 -13.07
C TRP A 141 -3.58 -30.67 -12.78
N PRO A 142 -3.94 -31.44 -13.82
CA PRO A 142 -4.43 -32.80 -13.65
C PRO A 142 -3.38 -33.79 -13.16
N SER A 143 -2.08 -33.54 -13.41
CA SER A 143 -0.98 -34.36 -12.89
C SER A 143 0.39 -33.68 -12.97
N LEU A 144 1.41 -34.28 -12.35
CA LEU A 144 2.78 -33.75 -12.33
C LEU A 144 3.37 -33.51 -13.73
N ARG A 145 3.06 -34.34 -14.73
CA ARG A 145 3.54 -34.10 -16.10
C ARG A 145 3.07 -32.77 -16.70
N HIS A 146 1.89 -32.27 -16.27
CA HIS A 146 1.39 -30.97 -16.70
C HIS A 146 2.17 -29.83 -16.04
N VAL A 147 2.50 -29.97 -14.75
CA VAL A 147 3.35 -29.00 -14.04
C VAL A 147 4.71 -28.88 -14.72
N LEU A 148 5.34 -30.00 -15.05
CA LEU A 148 6.67 -30.01 -15.70
C LEU A 148 6.62 -29.51 -17.14
N ALA A 149 5.57 -29.83 -17.90
CA ALA A 149 5.39 -29.31 -19.25
C ALA A 149 5.21 -27.80 -19.24
N ASP A 150 4.35 -27.26 -18.36
CA ASP A 150 4.13 -25.82 -18.22
C ASP A 150 5.40 -25.11 -17.71
N LEU A 151 6.17 -25.74 -16.81
CA LEU A 151 7.47 -25.21 -16.39
C LEU A 151 8.45 -25.14 -17.58
N ALA A 152 8.55 -26.20 -18.38
CA ALA A 152 9.42 -26.21 -19.55
C ALA A 152 9.02 -25.13 -20.57
N ASP A 153 7.71 -25.00 -20.85
CA ASP A 153 7.16 -23.97 -21.73
C ASP A 153 7.43 -22.55 -21.19
N ALA A 154 7.32 -22.35 -19.87
CA ALA A 154 7.63 -21.08 -19.23
C ALA A 154 9.11 -20.72 -19.30
N LEU A 155 10.01 -21.67 -19.03
CA LEU A 155 11.46 -21.44 -19.14
C LEU A 155 11.86 -21.09 -20.58
N GLU A 156 11.40 -21.88 -21.56
CA GLU A 156 11.75 -21.68 -22.97
C GLU A 156 11.10 -20.44 -23.58
N GLY A 157 9.85 -20.15 -23.22
CA GLY A 157 9.05 -19.05 -23.76
C GLY A 157 9.16 -17.74 -22.99
N GLY A 158 9.75 -17.74 -21.79
CA GLY A 158 9.71 -16.60 -20.88
C GLY A 158 8.29 -16.26 -20.41
N LEU A 159 7.42 -17.27 -20.32
CA LEU A 159 6.02 -17.09 -19.95
C LEU A 159 5.84 -17.12 -18.43
N PRO A 160 4.80 -16.47 -17.87
CA PRO A 160 4.49 -16.59 -16.46
C PRO A 160 4.18 -18.04 -16.07
N PHE A 161 4.88 -18.54 -15.06
CA PHE A 161 4.59 -19.79 -14.38
C PHE A 161 4.19 -19.47 -12.95
N LEU A 162 2.94 -19.82 -12.59
CA LEU A 162 2.35 -19.46 -11.28
C LEU A 162 2.44 -17.95 -10.99
N GLY A 163 2.19 -17.11 -12.00
CA GLY A 163 2.19 -15.65 -11.87
C GLY A 163 3.58 -15.01 -11.80
N ARG A 164 4.67 -15.78 -11.97
CA ARG A 164 6.05 -15.27 -11.98
C ARG A 164 6.76 -15.62 -13.28
N ILE A 165 7.61 -14.72 -13.76
CA ILE A 165 8.39 -14.88 -14.98
C ILE A 165 9.76 -15.49 -14.60
N PRO A 166 10.16 -16.61 -15.21
CA PRO A 166 11.48 -17.18 -14.99
C PRO A 166 12.55 -16.36 -15.71
N LEU A 167 13.63 -16.05 -14.99
CA LEU A 167 14.77 -15.28 -15.54
C LEU A 167 16.09 -15.95 -15.22
N ALA A 168 16.99 -15.94 -16.19
CA ALA A 168 18.37 -16.39 -16.01
C ALA A 168 19.28 -15.19 -15.77
N VAL A 169 19.68 -14.97 -14.51
CA VAL A 169 20.53 -13.83 -14.12
C VAL A 169 21.80 -14.35 -13.46
N ALA A 170 22.97 -13.92 -13.97
CA ALA A 170 24.28 -14.33 -13.48
C ALA A 170 24.44 -15.86 -13.31
N GLY A 171 23.83 -16.62 -14.22
CA GLY A 171 23.85 -18.08 -14.24
C GLY A 171 22.95 -18.77 -13.22
N LYS A 172 22.00 -18.04 -12.61
CA LYS A 172 20.98 -18.56 -11.69
C LYS A 172 19.58 -18.37 -12.27
N LEU A 173 18.67 -19.29 -11.97
CA LEU A 173 17.24 -19.12 -12.22
C LEU A 173 16.65 -18.29 -11.08
N LEU A 174 16.01 -17.18 -11.43
CA LEU A 174 15.26 -16.30 -10.55
C LEU A 174 13.80 -16.22 -11.00
N TRP A 175 12.94 -15.79 -10.10
CA TRP A 175 11.51 -15.63 -10.35
C TRP A 175 11.09 -14.18 -10.08
N GLU A 176 10.71 -13.45 -11.12
CA GLU A 176 10.21 -12.08 -10.97
C GLU A 176 8.69 -12.04 -11.08
N GLU A 177 8.06 -11.15 -10.33
CA GLU A 177 6.64 -10.87 -10.48
C GLU A 177 6.38 -10.11 -11.76
N GLU A 178 5.33 -10.51 -12.48
CA GLU A 178 4.80 -9.67 -13.55
C GLU A 178 4.15 -8.44 -12.91
N ARG A 179 4.77 -7.28 -13.12
CA ARG A 179 4.25 -5.99 -12.68
C ARG A 179 3.74 -5.23 -13.88
N THR A 180 2.52 -4.74 -13.80
CA THR A 180 1.93 -3.87 -14.81
C THR A 180 1.51 -2.57 -14.17
N VAL A 181 1.81 -1.46 -14.83
CA VAL A 181 1.38 -0.13 -14.42
C VAL A 181 0.41 0.39 -15.46
N PRO A 182 -0.88 0.57 -15.12
CA PRO A 182 -1.87 1.10 -16.04
C PRO A 182 -1.45 2.47 -16.58
N ALA A 183 -1.47 2.53 -17.90
CA ALA A 183 -1.01 3.64 -18.71
C ALA A 183 -1.81 4.93 -18.45
N ASP A 184 -3.14 4.81 -18.51
CA ASP A 184 -4.06 5.95 -18.56
C ASP A 184 -4.94 5.94 -17.32
N ALA A 185 -4.35 6.32 -16.18
CA ALA A 185 -5.10 6.37 -14.93
C ALA A 185 -6.01 7.60 -14.88
N VAL A 186 -7.24 7.41 -14.43
CA VAL A 186 -8.16 8.50 -14.15
C VAL A 186 -7.60 9.33 -12.99
N SER A 187 -7.52 10.66 -13.17
CA SER A 187 -7.07 11.62 -12.15
C SER A 187 -8.28 12.21 -11.40
N PRO A 188 -8.52 11.83 -10.13
CA PRO A 188 -9.49 12.50 -9.27
C PRO A 188 -9.30 14.02 -9.19
N LEU A 189 -8.05 14.50 -9.10
CA LEU A 189 -7.81 15.93 -8.95
C LEU A 189 -8.15 16.71 -10.23
N THR A 190 -7.89 16.14 -11.41
CA THR A 190 -8.28 16.75 -12.69
C THR A 190 -9.80 16.80 -12.83
N GLN A 191 -10.51 15.73 -12.47
CA GLN A 191 -11.97 15.73 -12.44
C GLN A 191 -12.51 16.79 -11.48
N ALA A 192 -11.92 16.91 -10.30
CA ALA A 192 -12.32 17.88 -9.30
C ALA A 192 -12.04 19.34 -9.70
N ALA A 193 -10.95 19.59 -10.43
CA ALA A 193 -10.66 20.91 -10.98
C ALA A 193 -11.70 21.40 -11.99
N ALA A 194 -12.44 20.48 -12.63
CA ALA A 194 -13.54 20.80 -13.54
C ALA A 194 -14.87 21.09 -12.81
N LEU A 195 -14.97 20.76 -11.51
CA LEU A 195 -16.17 20.98 -10.72
C LEU A 195 -16.14 22.39 -10.10
N ALA A 196 -17.32 23.00 -9.99
CA ALA A 196 -17.49 24.21 -9.18
C ALA A 196 -17.61 23.84 -7.71
N GLU A 197 -17.07 24.68 -6.83
CA GLU A 197 -17.29 24.55 -5.40
C GLU A 197 -18.78 24.77 -5.07
N PRO A 198 -19.40 24.00 -4.16
CA PRO A 198 -20.80 24.19 -3.80
C PRO A 198 -21.04 25.57 -3.15
N GLU A 199 -21.75 26.45 -3.86
CA GLU A 199 -22.04 27.83 -3.40
C GLU A 199 -23.26 27.95 -2.47
N SER A 200 -24.04 26.88 -2.21
CA SER A 200 -25.32 26.97 -1.46
C SER A 200 -25.74 25.65 -0.80
N ASP A 201 -26.68 25.73 0.16
CA ASP A 201 -27.42 24.56 0.63
C ASP A 201 -27.97 23.78 -0.58
N PRO A 202 -27.85 22.44 -0.62
CA PRO A 202 -28.63 21.68 -1.60
C PRO A 202 -30.10 22.06 -1.40
N PRO A 203 -30.89 22.31 -2.47
CA PRO A 203 -32.31 22.52 -2.30
C PRO A 203 -32.82 21.33 -1.48
N ALA A 204 -33.38 21.61 -0.31
CA ALA A 204 -33.89 20.57 0.58
C ALA A 204 -34.68 19.61 -0.30
N LEU A 205 -34.27 18.33 -0.34
CA LEU A 205 -35.04 17.28 -1.01
C LEU A 205 -36.48 17.53 -0.59
N GLN A 206 -37.31 17.97 -1.55
CA GLN A 206 -38.72 18.19 -1.29
C GLN A 206 -39.25 16.82 -0.93
N ARG A 207 -39.32 16.54 0.38
CA ARG A 207 -40.11 15.41 0.86
C ARG A 207 -41.45 15.59 0.20
N PRO A 208 -41.97 14.59 -0.53
CA PRO A 208 -43.27 14.73 -1.14
C PRO A 208 -44.23 15.18 -0.04
N VAL A 209 -44.70 16.42 -0.19
CA VAL A 209 -45.77 16.93 0.64
C VAL A 209 -46.96 16.12 0.16
N PHE A 210 -47.24 15.02 0.86
CA PHE A 210 -48.54 14.40 0.77
C PHE A 210 -49.51 15.46 1.29
N THR A 211 -50.10 16.21 0.38
CA THR A 211 -51.27 17.02 0.66
C THR A 211 -52.31 16.04 1.17
N ASN A 212 -52.60 16.11 2.47
CA ASN A 212 -53.79 15.49 3.04
C ASN A 212 -54.98 16.20 2.40
N VAL A 213 -55.42 15.70 1.25
CA VAL A 213 -56.76 15.97 0.71
C VAL A 213 -57.72 15.22 1.63
N ALA A 214 -58.04 15.85 2.75
CA ALA A 214 -59.20 15.50 3.54
C ALA A 214 -60.43 15.90 2.70
N GLY A 215 -61.00 14.94 1.97
CA GLY A 215 -62.21 15.16 1.19
C GLY A 215 -62.64 13.93 0.41
N SER A 216 -63.65 13.24 0.94
CA SER A 216 -64.52 12.28 0.25
C SER A 216 -63.93 10.91 -0.14
N ALA A 217 -63.81 10.03 0.85
CA ALA A 217 -64.01 8.58 0.64
C ALA A 217 -64.99 8.06 1.72
N PRO A 218 -65.97 7.22 1.36
CA PRO A 218 -66.98 6.73 2.30
C PRO A 218 -66.36 5.77 3.33
N PRO A 219 -66.86 5.75 4.58
CA PRO A 219 -66.27 4.96 5.65
C PRO A 219 -66.46 3.45 5.41
N PRO A 220 -65.46 2.60 5.69
CA PRO A 220 -65.63 1.16 5.69
C PRO A 220 -66.55 0.70 6.84
N PRO A 221 -67.23 -0.45 6.70
CA PRO A 221 -68.23 -0.91 7.67
C PRO A 221 -67.58 -1.22 9.03
N ARG A 222 -68.29 -0.81 10.09
CA ARG A 222 -67.91 -1.01 11.49
C ARG A 222 -67.97 -2.51 11.83
N GLN A 223 -66.82 -3.12 12.11
CA GLN A 223 -66.76 -4.31 12.94
C GLN A 223 -66.52 -3.88 14.39
N GLU A 224 -67.47 -4.22 15.24
CA GLU A 224 -67.41 -4.07 16.69
C GLU A 224 -66.34 -4.99 17.27
N GLY A 225 -65.62 -4.48 18.29
CA GLY A 225 -64.88 -5.31 19.23
C GLY A 225 -63.38 -5.37 19.01
N THR A 226 -62.64 -4.30 19.32
CA THR A 226 -61.32 -4.41 19.98
C THR A 226 -60.89 -3.05 20.52
N GLN A 227 -60.66 -2.97 21.84
CA GLN A 227 -60.15 -1.78 22.52
C GLN A 227 -58.78 -1.38 21.92
N ARG A 228 -58.71 -0.22 21.26
CA ARG A 228 -57.44 0.38 20.85
C ARG A 228 -56.87 1.20 22.00
N LEU A 229 -55.80 0.71 22.61
CA LEU A 229 -54.92 1.48 23.49
C LEU A 229 -54.34 2.65 22.70
N PHE A 230 -54.60 3.88 23.15
CA PHE A 230 -53.96 5.07 22.62
C PHE A 230 -52.55 5.17 23.22
N PHE A 231 -51.53 4.81 22.44
CA PHE A 231 -50.16 5.19 22.76
C PHE A 231 -49.99 6.67 22.47
N VAL A 232 -50.05 7.51 23.50
CA VAL A 232 -49.55 8.88 23.43
C VAL A 232 -48.04 8.77 23.25
N ARG A 233 -47.56 8.96 22.01
CA ARG A 233 -46.12 9.17 21.75
C ARG A 233 -45.73 10.48 22.43
N THR A 234 -45.28 10.41 23.68
CA THR A 234 -44.50 11.48 24.28
C THR A 234 -43.24 11.63 23.42
N ARG A 235 -43.12 12.78 22.77
CA ARG A 235 -41.94 13.15 21.99
C ARG A 235 -40.78 13.14 22.99
N ARG A 236 -39.91 12.11 22.97
CA ARG A 236 -38.67 12.13 23.75
C ARG A 236 -37.97 13.45 23.46
N PRO A 237 -37.48 14.18 24.48
CA PRO A 237 -36.67 15.37 24.23
C PRO A 237 -35.53 14.98 23.30
N ARG A 238 -35.32 15.76 22.24
CA ARG A 238 -34.15 15.57 21.38
C ARG A 238 -32.93 15.73 22.29
N PRO A 239 -32.02 14.74 22.35
CA PRO A 239 -30.74 14.94 23.01
C PRO A 239 -30.03 16.14 22.39
N ALA A 240 -29.33 16.91 23.22
CA ALA A 240 -28.53 18.03 22.76
C ALA A 240 -27.54 17.54 21.69
N PRO A 241 -27.25 18.34 20.65
CA PRO A 241 -26.19 18.00 19.71
C PRO A 241 -24.87 17.81 20.47
N LEU A 242 -24.05 16.87 19.99
CA LEU A 242 -22.72 16.67 20.54
C LEU A 242 -21.88 17.93 20.32
N PRO A 243 -21.01 18.30 21.28
CA PRO A 243 -20.13 19.45 21.12
C PRO A 243 -19.17 19.25 19.95
N ASP A 244 -18.92 20.31 19.18
CA ASP A 244 -17.93 20.30 18.10
C ASP A 244 -16.50 20.14 18.67
N GLN A 245 -15.73 19.22 18.08
CA GLN A 245 -14.36 18.89 18.51
C GLN A 245 -13.46 18.69 17.29
N PRO A 246 -13.11 19.78 16.58
CA PRO A 246 -12.26 19.71 15.38
C PRO A 246 -10.82 19.39 15.75
N ASP A 247 -10.06 18.81 14.80
CA ASP A 247 -8.61 18.83 14.91
C ASP A 247 -8.12 20.27 14.75
N VAL A 248 -7.31 20.76 15.70
CA VAL A 248 -6.86 22.15 15.74
C VAL A 248 -5.37 22.24 16.03
N ALA A 249 -4.67 23.11 15.30
CA ALA A 249 -3.27 23.45 15.52
C ALA A 249 -3.16 24.93 15.86
N PHE A 250 -2.28 25.27 16.81
CA PHE A 250 -1.98 26.63 17.25
C PHE A 250 -0.49 26.90 17.06
N ALA A 251 -0.12 28.06 16.51
CA ALA A 251 1.26 28.49 16.33
C ALA A 251 1.46 29.92 16.85
N ALA A 252 2.44 30.13 17.72
CA ALA A 252 2.68 31.41 18.35
C ALA A 252 3.24 32.43 17.34
N GLY A 253 2.73 33.66 17.35
CA GLY A 253 3.30 34.76 16.56
C GLY A 253 3.23 34.61 15.03
N LEU A 254 2.54 33.58 14.51
CA LEU A 254 2.25 33.45 13.09
C LEU A 254 0.98 34.23 12.74
N THR A 255 0.85 34.60 11.47
CA THR A 255 -0.42 35.12 10.93
C THR A 255 -1.27 33.95 10.39
N PRO A 256 -2.60 34.10 10.29
CA PRO A 256 -3.45 33.05 9.69
C PRO A 256 -3.04 32.68 8.25
N ALA A 257 -2.56 33.65 7.46
CA ALA A 257 -2.07 33.40 6.10
C ALA A 257 -0.75 32.61 6.10
N GLU A 258 0.17 32.94 7.01
CA GLU A 258 1.42 32.19 7.23
C GLU A 258 1.15 30.75 7.66
N MET A 259 0.20 30.57 8.59
CA MET A 259 -0.26 29.26 9.07
C MET A 259 -0.75 28.41 7.89
N LEU A 260 -1.64 28.93 7.05
CA LEU A 260 -2.14 28.22 5.88
C LEU A 260 -1.03 27.91 4.87
N ARG A 261 -0.09 28.83 4.64
CA ARG A 261 1.05 28.57 3.74
C ARG A 261 1.90 27.40 4.23
N ARG A 262 2.27 27.39 5.52
CA ARG A 262 3.06 26.30 6.13
C ARG A 262 2.32 24.96 6.16
N LEU A 263 0.99 24.98 6.25
CA LEU A 263 0.13 23.80 6.11
C LEU A 263 0.03 23.29 4.66
N GLY A 264 0.58 24.03 3.69
CA GLY A 264 0.54 23.64 2.30
C GLY A 264 -0.73 24.03 1.55
N ALA A 265 -1.36 25.15 1.93
CA ALA A 265 -2.55 25.66 1.28
C ALA A 265 -2.35 25.92 -0.23
N ILE A 266 -3.36 25.57 -1.02
CA ILE A 266 -3.45 25.89 -2.45
C ILE A 266 -3.96 27.33 -2.57
N PRO A 267 -3.14 28.31 -2.99
CA PRO A 267 -3.51 29.73 -2.94
C PRO A 267 -4.77 30.06 -3.73
N ALA A 268 -4.99 29.38 -4.87
CA ALA A 268 -6.16 29.56 -5.72
C ALA A 268 -7.50 29.18 -5.06
N THR A 269 -7.47 28.45 -3.94
CA THR A 269 -8.67 27.98 -3.20
C THR A 269 -8.95 28.79 -1.94
N ALA A 270 -8.07 29.74 -1.62
CA ALA A 270 -8.12 30.54 -0.41
C ALA A 270 -9.28 31.54 -0.44
N ARG A 271 -10.26 31.37 0.45
CA ARG A 271 -11.38 32.32 0.63
C ARG A 271 -12.02 32.20 2.02
N PRO A 272 -12.75 33.22 2.50
CA PRO A 272 -13.48 33.16 3.77
C PRO A 272 -14.60 32.10 3.73
N ARG A 273 -14.69 31.25 4.76
CA ARG A 273 -15.79 30.28 4.96
C ARG A 273 -16.12 30.14 6.45
N ASP A 274 -17.40 29.97 6.75
CA ASP A 274 -17.84 29.39 8.02
C ASP A 274 -17.56 27.88 8.05
N ARG A 275 -17.67 27.25 9.23
CA ARG A 275 -17.41 25.82 9.42
C ARG A 275 -18.29 24.94 8.55
N LEU A 276 -19.58 25.25 8.48
CA LEU A 276 -20.55 24.43 7.78
C LEU A 276 -20.29 24.42 6.27
N ARG A 277 -19.99 25.59 5.69
CA ARG A 277 -19.59 25.76 4.29
C ARG A 277 -18.26 25.06 4.02
N ALA A 278 -17.29 25.19 4.92
CA ALA A 278 -16.00 24.52 4.80
C ALA A 278 -16.12 22.99 4.81
N ARG A 279 -16.88 22.42 5.76
CA ARG A 279 -17.19 20.97 5.83
C ARG A 279 -17.86 20.49 4.54
N ARG A 280 -18.88 21.21 4.07
CA ARG A 280 -19.55 20.87 2.80
C ARG A 280 -18.62 20.93 1.59
N ALA A 281 -17.77 21.95 1.51
CA ALA A 281 -16.80 22.05 0.43
C ALA A 281 -15.82 20.87 0.49
N ALA A 282 -15.32 20.51 1.67
CA ALA A 282 -14.40 19.40 1.89
C ALA A 282 -15.01 18.02 1.59
N GLU A 283 -16.31 17.83 1.85
CA GLU A 283 -17.06 16.61 1.53
C GLU A 283 -17.49 16.53 0.05
N SER A 284 -17.34 17.60 -0.72
CA SER A 284 -17.78 17.65 -2.11
C SER A 284 -16.74 17.09 -3.09
N GLY A 285 -17.19 16.69 -4.29
CA GLY A 285 -16.30 16.23 -5.35
C GLY A 285 -15.23 17.25 -5.78
N TRP A 286 -15.47 18.56 -5.54
CA TRP A 286 -14.48 19.62 -5.80
C TRP A 286 -13.22 19.50 -4.91
N ALA A 287 -13.37 19.05 -3.67
CA ALA A 287 -12.23 18.83 -2.78
C ALA A 287 -11.45 17.57 -3.17
N ALA A 288 -12.07 16.57 -3.79
CA ALA A 288 -11.48 15.26 -4.09
C ALA A 288 -10.77 14.67 -2.85
N HIS A 289 -11.45 14.67 -1.71
CA HIS A 289 -10.91 14.20 -0.41
C HIS A 289 -9.64 14.93 0.08
N ARG A 290 -9.21 16.03 -0.56
CA ARG A 290 -8.11 16.84 -0.06
C ARG A 290 -8.51 17.53 1.25
N PRO A 291 -7.57 17.65 2.21
CA PRO A 291 -7.83 18.32 3.48
C PRO A 291 -8.22 19.78 3.26
N LEU A 292 -9.19 20.28 4.03
CA LEU A 292 -9.57 21.69 4.02
C LEU A 292 -9.39 22.26 5.43
N ALA A 293 -8.57 23.32 5.54
CA ALA A 293 -8.34 24.01 6.80
C ALA A 293 -8.89 25.43 6.78
N ARG A 294 -9.45 25.87 7.91
CA ARG A 294 -9.77 27.27 8.22
C ARG A 294 -8.72 27.81 9.18
N ALA A 295 -8.29 29.05 9.02
CA ALA A 295 -7.31 29.67 9.91
C ALA A 295 -7.83 31.00 10.47
N GLY A 296 -7.58 31.19 11.77
CA GLY A 296 -7.93 32.39 12.52
C GLY A 296 -6.83 32.77 13.50
N GLU A 297 -7.12 33.75 14.34
CA GLU A 297 -6.20 34.27 15.35
C GLU A 297 -6.87 34.29 16.73
N ALA A 298 -6.13 33.91 17.76
CA ALA A 298 -6.57 33.91 19.15
C ALA A 298 -5.40 34.33 20.06
N GLU A 299 -5.50 35.48 20.72
CA GLU A 299 -4.59 35.92 21.79
C GLU A 299 -3.08 35.85 21.42
N GLY A 300 -2.72 36.28 20.20
CA GLY A 300 -1.32 36.26 19.72
C GLY A 300 -0.86 34.92 19.12
N TRP A 301 -1.76 33.97 18.98
CA TRP A 301 -1.56 32.70 18.27
C TRP A 301 -2.39 32.69 16.99
N ALA A 302 -1.80 32.26 15.86
CA ALA A 302 -2.61 31.77 14.76
C ALA A 302 -3.08 30.36 15.07
N TYR A 303 -4.29 30.02 14.67
CA TYR A 303 -4.78 28.65 14.73
C TYR A 303 -5.35 28.21 13.40
N ALA A 304 -5.37 26.90 13.18
CA ALA A 304 -6.01 26.27 12.05
C ALA A 304 -6.88 25.10 12.50
N THR A 305 -8.10 25.02 11.99
CA THR A 305 -9.05 23.93 12.21
C THR A 305 -9.18 23.11 10.94
N LEU A 306 -9.12 21.78 11.06
CA LEU A 306 -9.34 20.86 9.96
C LEU A 306 -10.84 20.57 9.86
N GLU A 307 -11.46 20.93 8.73
CA GLU A 307 -12.90 20.82 8.53
C GLU A 307 -13.29 19.62 7.67
N GLY A 308 -12.33 18.90 7.10
CA GLY A 308 -12.58 17.66 6.36
C GLY A 308 -11.34 17.16 5.62
N GLY A 309 -11.44 15.96 5.08
CA GLY A 309 -10.32 15.23 4.45
C GLY A 309 -9.44 14.50 5.46
N ALA A 310 -8.27 14.04 5.00
CA ALA A 310 -7.33 13.31 5.85
C ALA A 310 -6.75 14.17 6.98
N ALA A 311 -6.53 13.54 8.14
CA ALA A 311 -5.82 14.15 9.25
C ALA A 311 -4.41 14.61 8.85
N GLN A 312 -4.08 15.88 9.13
CA GLN A 312 -2.80 16.49 8.75
C GLN A 312 -1.95 16.94 9.95
N PHE A 313 -2.57 17.52 10.98
CA PHE A 313 -1.83 18.33 11.95
C PHE A 313 -0.87 17.55 12.87
N ALA A 314 -1.13 16.26 13.08
CA ALA A 314 -0.26 15.40 13.89
C ALA A 314 0.92 14.81 13.10
N ARG A 315 1.00 15.04 11.79
CA ARG A 315 2.09 14.52 10.96
C ARG A 315 3.43 15.22 11.31
N PRO A 316 4.56 14.50 11.43
CA PRO A 316 5.84 15.08 11.82
C PRO A 316 6.29 16.26 10.95
N GLU A 317 6.17 16.13 9.63
CA GLU A 317 6.48 17.16 8.63
C GLU A 317 5.61 18.41 8.74
N VAL A 318 4.34 18.25 9.12
CA VAL A 318 3.45 19.38 9.39
C VAL A 318 3.85 20.07 10.69
N LEU A 319 4.13 19.31 11.75
CA LEU A 319 4.59 19.86 13.02
C LEU A 319 5.90 20.64 12.84
N ARG A 320 6.86 20.13 12.05
CA ARG A 320 8.10 20.84 11.76
C ARG A 320 7.89 22.10 10.93
N ALA A 321 7.08 22.02 9.87
CA ALA A 321 6.78 23.19 9.06
C ALA A 321 6.11 24.29 9.88
N LEU A 322 5.13 23.95 10.73
CA LEU A 322 4.44 24.91 11.59
C LEU A 322 5.37 25.49 12.66
N SER A 323 6.19 24.65 13.32
CA SER A 323 7.03 25.06 14.46
C SER A 323 8.36 25.71 14.06
N ALA A 324 8.72 25.77 12.78
CA ALA A 324 9.95 26.43 12.34
C ALA A 324 10.03 27.88 12.86
N GLY A 325 10.98 28.17 13.77
CA GLY A 325 11.13 29.48 14.41
C GLY A 325 10.02 29.88 15.39
N THR A 326 9.18 28.94 15.85
CA THR A 326 8.09 29.22 16.81
C THR A 326 7.67 27.99 17.63
N ARG A 327 6.73 28.18 18.55
CA ARG A 327 6.09 27.11 19.33
C ARG A 327 4.73 26.76 18.74
N VAL A 328 4.45 25.46 18.67
CA VAL A 328 3.19 24.91 18.14
C VAL A 328 2.58 23.95 19.14
N VAL A 329 1.25 23.98 19.21
CA VAL A 329 0.44 23.03 19.98
C VAL A 329 -0.67 22.49 19.10
N VAL A 330 -0.84 21.18 19.05
CA VAL A 330 -1.85 20.51 18.24
C VAL A 330 -2.74 19.66 19.14
N LEU A 331 -4.04 19.83 19.01
CA LEU A 331 -5.07 19.03 19.65
C LEU A 331 -5.85 18.28 18.57
N THR A 332 -5.75 16.96 18.53
CA THR A 332 -6.48 16.11 17.58
C THR A 332 -7.44 15.15 18.28
N ARG A 333 -8.54 14.82 17.60
CA ARG A 333 -9.49 13.77 18.00
C ARG A 333 -9.71 12.79 16.86
N GLN A 334 -9.28 11.54 17.06
CA GLN A 334 -9.51 10.45 16.10
C GLN A 334 -10.30 9.32 16.76
N GLY A 335 -11.62 9.35 16.61
CA GLY A 335 -12.52 8.35 17.17
C GLY A 335 -12.37 8.23 18.70
N PRO A 336 -11.82 7.11 19.21
CA PRO A 336 -11.55 6.92 20.64
C PRO A 336 -10.40 7.76 21.21
N GLU A 337 -9.58 8.37 20.36
CA GLU A 337 -8.33 8.99 20.76
C GLU A 337 -8.42 10.51 20.81
N VAL A 338 -7.84 11.13 21.84
CA VAL A 338 -7.53 12.57 21.89
C VAL A 338 -6.06 12.75 22.25
N VAL A 339 -5.33 13.52 21.43
CA VAL A 339 -3.90 13.77 21.60
C VAL A 339 -3.64 15.26 21.65
N LEU A 340 -2.88 15.69 22.66
CA LEU A 340 -2.28 17.02 22.73
C LEU A 340 -0.76 16.88 22.55
N THR A 341 -0.26 17.42 21.44
CA THR A 341 1.17 17.39 21.07
C THR A 341 1.70 18.82 21.03
N SER A 342 2.93 19.04 21.51
CA SER A 342 3.64 20.31 21.34
C SER A 342 4.95 20.11 20.56
N ALA A 343 5.34 21.13 19.80
CA ALA A 343 6.60 21.17 19.07
C ALA A 343 7.19 22.58 19.15
N GLU A 344 8.51 22.68 19.16
CA GLU A 344 9.22 23.96 19.21
C GLU A 344 10.43 23.92 18.26
N ASP A 345 10.53 24.95 17.42
CA ASP A 345 11.62 25.15 16.45
C ASP A 345 11.95 23.92 15.59
N GLY A 346 10.92 23.27 15.04
CA GLY A 346 11.11 22.10 14.17
C GLY A 346 11.48 20.81 14.91
N VAL A 347 11.46 20.80 16.24
CA VAL A 347 11.68 19.59 17.05
C VAL A 347 10.35 19.24 17.73
N PRO A 348 9.70 18.11 17.38
CA PRO A 348 8.58 17.62 18.16
C PRO A 348 9.08 17.28 19.58
N CYS A 349 8.35 17.71 20.61
CA CYS A 349 8.70 17.34 21.98
C CYS A 349 8.71 15.80 22.11
N PRO A 350 9.55 15.22 22.99
CA PRO A 350 9.58 13.79 23.22
C PRO A 350 8.19 13.21 23.44
N GLN A 351 7.97 11.95 23.05
CA GLN A 351 6.68 11.27 23.21
C GLN A 351 6.18 11.27 24.67
N GLU A 352 7.07 11.43 25.64
CA GLU A 352 6.80 11.57 27.07
C GLU A 352 6.04 12.86 27.45
N ASP A 353 6.15 13.92 26.64
CA ASP A 353 5.40 15.19 26.82
C ASP A 353 4.07 15.22 26.05
N THR A 354 3.81 14.21 25.19
CA THR A 354 2.55 14.08 24.45
C THR A 354 1.46 13.53 25.37
N ARG A 355 0.40 14.32 25.60
CA ARG A 355 -0.73 13.90 26.44
C ARG A 355 -1.77 13.17 25.58
N ARG A 356 -1.90 11.85 25.77
CA ARG A 356 -2.84 11.00 25.01
C ARG A 356 -3.92 10.40 25.93
N VAL A 357 -5.17 10.45 25.50
CA VAL A 357 -6.29 9.75 26.15
C VAL A 357 -7.02 8.87 25.14
N MET A 358 -7.22 7.59 25.52
CA MET A 358 -7.97 6.60 24.76
C MET A 358 -9.25 6.22 25.51
N SER A 359 -10.41 6.38 24.88
CA SER A 359 -11.70 5.93 25.43
C SER A 359 -12.14 4.61 24.79
N PRO A 360 -12.64 3.63 25.56
CA PRO A 360 -13.33 2.46 25.01
C PRO A 360 -14.74 2.82 24.51
N ARG A 361 -15.30 1.96 23.65
CA ARG A 361 -16.62 2.18 23.02
C ARG A 361 -17.70 1.77 24.00
N GLU A 362 -18.72 2.60 24.19
CA GLU A 362 -19.88 2.14 24.96
C GLU A 362 -20.71 1.13 24.14
N SER A 363 -20.84 -0.09 24.65
CA SER A 363 -21.34 -1.27 23.93
C SER A 363 -22.86 -1.40 23.84
N ASN A 364 -23.65 -0.36 24.16
CA ASN A 364 -25.10 -0.50 24.36
C ASN A 364 -26.02 0.22 23.35
N THR A 365 -25.48 0.80 22.26
CA THR A 365 -26.33 1.34 21.17
C THR A 365 -25.82 0.89 19.82
N ALA A 366 -26.69 0.26 19.03
CA ALA A 366 -26.41 -0.19 17.66
C ALA A 366 -25.62 0.89 16.89
N GLY A 367 -24.35 0.61 16.64
CA GLY A 367 -23.35 1.57 16.18
C GLY A 367 -23.45 1.92 14.70
N GLY A 368 -24.63 2.33 14.24
CA GLY A 368 -24.87 2.79 12.87
C GLY A 368 -24.86 4.33 12.74
N PRO A 369 -24.98 4.86 11.50
CA PRO A 369 -25.15 6.29 11.20
C PRO A 369 -26.31 6.96 11.97
N GLU A 370 -27.26 6.16 12.47
CA GLU A 370 -28.37 6.59 13.31
C GLU A 370 -27.93 7.10 14.70
N ALA A 371 -26.85 6.58 15.29
CA ALA A 371 -26.37 7.01 16.62
C ALA A 371 -25.88 8.47 16.61
N ARG A 372 -25.20 8.91 15.54
CA ARG A 372 -24.84 10.32 15.31
C ARG A 372 -26.07 11.21 15.10
N ARG A 373 -27.09 10.73 14.37
CA ARG A 373 -28.38 11.45 14.21
C ARG A 373 -29.19 11.55 15.50
N LEU A 374 -28.96 10.62 16.42
CA LEU A 374 -29.58 10.58 17.75
C LEU A 374 -28.74 11.32 18.81
N GLY A 375 -27.64 12.01 18.46
CA GLY A 375 -26.85 12.81 19.41
C GLY A 375 -26.19 12.00 20.53
N VAL A 376 -25.92 10.70 20.33
CA VAL A 376 -25.30 9.84 21.34
C VAL A 376 -23.78 9.85 21.17
N ASP A 377 -23.05 10.18 22.23
CA ASP A 377 -21.59 10.13 22.24
C ASP A 377 -21.12 8.67 22.33
N LEU A 378 -20.39 8.21 21.31
CA LEU A 378 -19.85 6.86 21.27
C LEU A 378 -18.57 6.71 22.10
N TRP A 379 -17.94 7.84 22.47
CA TRP A 379 -16.64 7.91 23.15
C TRP A 379 -16.63 9.03 24.22
N PRO A 380 -17.45 8.90 25.28
CA PRO A 380 -17.62 9.95 26.29
C PRO A 380 -16.32 10.33 27.01
N GLY A 381 -15.39 9.37 27.19
CA GLY A 381 -14.08 9.63 27.75
C GLY A 381 -13.22 10.54 26.88
N SER A 382 -13.28 10.38 25.56
CA SER A 382 -12.58 11.23 24.59
C SER A 382 -13.17 12.63 24.59
N THR A 383 -14.50 12.76 24.61
CA THR A 383 -15.16 14.07 24.69
C THR A 383 -14.78 14.83 25.97
N ALA A 384 -14.80 14.16 27.13
CA ALA A 384 -14.38 14.77 28.39
C ALA A 384 -12.89 15.16 28.38
N ALA A 385 -12.04 14.33 27.78
CA ALA A 385 -10.62 14.61 27.62
C ALA A 385 -10.37 15.83 26.72
N TYR A 386 -11.12 15.97 25.63
CA TYR A 386 -11.03 17.13 24.74
C TYR A 386 -11.35 18.43 25.48
N THR A 387 -12.48 18.48 26.22
CA THR A 387 -12.85 19.65 27.04
C THR A 387 -11.79 19.96 28.11
N ARG A 388 -11.20 18.92 28.72
CA ARG A 388 -10.09 19.10 29.66
C ARG A 388 -8.85 19.69 28.98
N PHE A 389 -8.49 19.25 27.78
CA PHE A 389 -7.35 19.80 27.06
C PHE A 389 -7.57 21.23 26.57
N LEU A 390 -8.80 21.64 26.24
CA LEU A 390 -9.11 23.06 26.03
C LEU A 390 -8.82 23.90 27.28
N SER A 391 -9.12 23.38 28.48
CA SER A 391 -8.79 24.06 29.73
C SER A 391 -7.28 24.14 29.97
N VAL A 392 -6.54 23.09 29.59
CA VAL A 392 -5.07 23.06 29.59
C VAL A 392 -4.48 24.11 28.65
N LEU A 393 -5.00 24.24 27.42
CA LEU A 393 -4.55 25.27 26.47
C LEU A 393 -4.66 26.68 27.06
N LYS A 394 -5.77 26.96 27.74
CA LYS A 394 -5.98 28.24 28.42
C LYS A 394 -5.03 28.46 29.60
N GLN A 395 -4.79 27.44 30.42
CA GLN A 395 -3.95 27.54 31.63
C GLN A 395 -2.46 27.57 31.32
N ASP A 396 -1.99 26.63 30.50
CA ASP A 396 -0.56 26.38 30.26
C ASP A 396 0.00 27.27 29.13
N PHE A 397 -0.86 27.72 28.19
CA PHE A 397 -0.44 28.47 26.99
C PHE A 397 -1.15 29.82 26.81
N GLY A 398 -2.16 30.14 27.64
CA GLY A 398 -2.93 31.37 27.53
C GLY A 398 -3.91 31.40 26.35
N ILE A 399 -4.17 30.27 25.69
CA ILE A 399 -4.99 30.20 24.49
C ILE A 399 -6.47 30.03 24.88
N ALA A 400 -7.28 31.05 24.64
CA ALA A 400 -8.74 30.96 24.77
C ALA A 400 -9.35 30.57 23.42
N TYR A 401 -9.81 29.32 23.31
CA TYR A 401 -10.40 28.78 22.08
C TYR A 401 -11.73 28.10 22.39
N ASP A 402 -12.80 28.58 21.75
CA ASP A 402 -14.13 27.99 21.79
C ASP A 402 -14.51 27.49 20.38
N PRO A 403 -14.61 26.16 20.17
CA PRO A 403 -15.00 25.59 18.89
C PRO A 403 -16.37 26.05 18.38
N GLU A 404 -17.33 26.32 19.26
CA GLU A 404 -18.72 26.64 18.88
C GLU A 404 -18.83 28.07 18.36
N GLU A 405 -18.21 29.04 19.07
CA GLU A 405 -18.16 30.43 18.62
C GLU A 405 -17.37 30.56 17.30
N GLU A 406 -16.22 29.90 17.21
CA GLU A 406 -15.38 29.87 16.00
C GLU A 406 -16.11 29.31 14.79
N GLY A 407 -16.99 28.31 15.00
CA GLY A 407 -17.69 27.63 13.91
C GLY A 407 -18.54 28.57 13.07
N THR A 408 -19.04 29.65 13.67
CA THR A 408 -19.88 30.66 13.01
C THR A 408 -19.10 31.78 12.31
N ALA A 409 -17.81 31.94 12.61
CA ALA A 409 -16.99 33.00 12.06
C ALA A 409 -16.59 32.71 10.59
N GLU A 410 -16.61 33.72 9.73
CA GLU A 410 -16.05 33.58 8.37
C GLU A 410 -14.52 33.74 8.41
N LEU A 411 -13.81 32.62 8.34
CA LEU A 411 -12.35 32.57 8.42
C LEU A 411 -11.73 32.21 7.09
N THR A 412 -10.55 32.73 6.80
CA THR A 412 -9.79 32.36 5.59
C THR A 412 -9.55 30.86 5.61
N SER A 413 -9.90 30.19 4.52
CA SER A 413 -9.80 28.74 4.40
C SER A 413 -9.35 28.33 3.01
N ALA A 414 -8.64 27.22 2.93
CA ALA A 414 -8.07 26.71 1.69
C ALA A 414 -8.01 25.18 1.71
N LEU A 415 -8.03 24.58 0.52
CA LEU A 415 -7.62 23.19 0.36
C LEU A 415 -6.11 23.10 0.56
N LEU A 416 -5.67 21.99 1.15
CA LEU A 416 -4.28 21.69 1.40
C LEU A 416 -3.78 20.62 0.42
N LEU A 417 -2.54 20.76 -0.02
CA LEU A 417 -1.78 19.63 -0.55
C LEU A 417 -0.96 19.03 0.60
N PRO A 418 -0.95 17.70 0.77
CA PRO A 418 -0.14 17.06 1.81
C PRO A 418 1.31 17.51 1.67
N LEU A 419 1.97 17.80 2.80
CA LEU A 419 3.42 18.03 2.78
C LEU A 419 4.13 16.71 2.47
N LEU A 420 5.31 16.83 1.86
CA LEU A 420 6.19 15.70 1.62
C LEU A 420 6.66 15.12 2.96
N ASP A 421 6.53 13.81 3.13
CA ASP A 421 6.98 13.06 4.31
C ASP A 421 8.46 13.26 4.56
N ASP A 422 8.94 13.05 5.78
CA ASP A 422 10.37 12.96 6.01
C ASP A 422 11.01 11.77 5.32
N LEU A 423 12.21 12.00 4.80
CA LEU A 423 13.07 10.88 4.48
C LEU A 423 13.67 10.33 5.78
N PRO A 424 13.82 9.00 5.89
CA PRO A 424 14.48 8.41 7.04
C PRO A 424 15.89 9.00 7.20
N ALA A 425 16.30 9.22 8.45
CA ALA A 425 17.66 9.66 8.74
C ALA A 425 18.67 8.69 8.11
N SER A 426 19.78 9.21 7.57
CA SER A 426 20.82 8.42 6.89
C SER A 426 21.50 7.38 7.78
N GLU A 427 21.12 7.29 9.05
CA GLU A 427 21.57 6.30 10.03
C GLU A 427 20.94 4.91 9.82
N CYS A 428 19.83 4.81 9.07
CA CYS A 428 19.32 3.53 8.61
C CYS A 428 20.26 2.94 7.55
N GLY A 429 20.88 1.79 7.86
CA GLY A 429 21.65 1.03 6.87
C GLY A 429 20.80 0.69 5.64
N PHE A 430 21.44 0.52 4.48
CA PHE A 430 20.74 0.09 3.26
C PHE A 430 20.62 -1.45 3.23
N PRO A 431 19.59 -2.02 2.57
CA PRO A 431 19.44 -3.46 2.46
C PRO A 431 20.59 -4.06 1.65
N ALA A 432 21.22 -5.11 2.19
CA ALA A 432 22.35 -5.78 1.53
C ALA A 432 21.93 -6.46 0.22
N GLN A 433 20.67 -6.90 0.12
CA GLN A 433 20.09 -7.52 -1.07
C GLN A 433 18.81 -6.82 -1.49
N VAL A 434 18.60 -6.72 -2.81
CA VAL A 434 17.39 -6.15 -3.42
C VAL A 434 16.95 -7.05 -4.56
N ARG A 435 15.78 -7.69 -4.47
CA ARG A 435 15.26 -8.62 -5.50
C ARG A 435 16.34 -9.56 -6.05
N HIS A 436 17.01 -10.27 -5.13
CA HIS A 436 18.10 -11.22 -5.40
C HIS A 436 19.45 -10.63 -5.88
N LEU A 437 19.55 -9.31 -6.07
CA LEU A 437 20.83 -8.63 -6.32
C LEU A 437 21.57 -8.37 -5.01
N ASP A 438 22.86 -8.74 -4.96
CA ASP A 438 23.79 -8.32 -3.92
C ASP A 438 24.20 -6.85 -4.13
N LEU A 439 23.43 -5.94 -3.52
CA LEU A 439 23.66 -4.51 -3.62
C LEU A 439 24.91 -4.08 -2.86
N ALA A 440 25.18 -4.68 -1.69
CA ALA A 440 26.37 -4.38 -0.91
C ALA A 440 27.65 -4.69 -1.71
N GLY A 441 27.76 -5.89 -2.29
CA GLY A 441 28.89 -6.26 -3.13
C GLY A 441 28.97 -5.45 -4.42
N LEU A 442 27.83 -4.99 -4.97
CA LEU A 442 27.84 -4.07 -6.12
C LEU A 442 28.44 -2.70 -5.76
N VAL A 443 28.05 -2.14 -4.61
CA VAL A 443 28.53 -0.85 -4.11
C VAL A 443 30.04 -0.92 -3.82
N GLU A 444 30.51 -1.99 -3.19
CA GLU A 444 31.93 -2.17 -2.86
C GLU A 444 32.82 -2.27 -4.11
N ARG A 445 32.35 -2.94 -5.17
CA ARG A 445 33.14 -3.20 -6.38
C ARG A 445 33.04 -2.08 -7.43
N THR A 446 32.11 -1.14 -7.29
CA THR A 446 31.80 -0.15 -8.33
C THR A 446 32.20 1.26 -7.90
N PRO A 447 32.98 2.01 -8.71
CA PRO A 447 33.29 3.40 -8.41
C PRO A 447 32.02 4.27 -8.23
N PRO A 448 31.96 5.19 -7.24
CA PRO A 448 30.74 5.92 -6.90
C PRO A 448 30.10 6.69 -8.07
N GLN A 449 30.91 7.29 -8.94
CA GLN A 449 30.41 8.01 -10.13
C GLN A 449 29.78 7.07 -11.17
N ARG A 450 30.36 5.89 -11.36
CA ARG A 450 29.83 4.86 -12.27
C ARG A 450 28.50 4.33 -11.75
N LEU A 451 28.44 4.04 -10.44
CA LEU A 451 27.22 3.60 -9.79
C LEU A 451 26.14 4.69 -9.88
N ARG A 452 26.48 5.97 -9.63
CA ARG A 452 25.51 7.08 -9.72
C ARG A 452 24.93 7.22 -11.12
N ALA A 453 25.76 7.12 -12.16
CA ALA A 453 25.30 7.20 -13.55
C ALA A 453 24.37 6.03 -13.91
N ALA A 454 24.74 4.80 -13.53
CA ALA A 454 23.91 3.61 -13.78
C ALA A 454 22.57 3.69 -13.04
N ILE A 455 22.57 4.04 -11.75
CA ILE A 455 21.34 4.19 -10.96
C ILE A 455 20.49 5.37 -11.48
N GLY A 456 21.10 6.45 -11.96
CA GLY A 456 20.38 7.54 -12.64
C GLY A 456 19.68 7.07 -13.93
N ALA A 457 20.30 6.20 -14.71
CA ALA A 457 19.66 5.59 -15.89
C ALA A 457 18.49 4.67 -15.48
N GLN A 458 18.66 3.87 -14.42
CA GLN A 458 17.60 3.02 -13.86
C GLN A 458 16.42 3.85 -13.34
N LEU A 459 16.68 4.99 -12.72
CA LEU A 459 15.65 5.94 -12.30
C LEU A 459 14.88 6.53 -13.49
N ALA A 460 15.57 6.88 -14.58
CA ALA A 460 14.92 7.35 -15.80
C ALA A 460 14.03 6.26 -16.44
N ARG A 461 14.48 5.00 -16.42
CA ARG A 461 13.66 3.86 -16.86
C ARG A 461 12.44 3.66 -15.96
N LEU A 462 12.60 3.72 -14.65
CA LEU A 462 11.49 3.66 -13.69
C LEU A 462 10.46 4.78 -13.93
N ALA A 463 10.92 6.00 -14.23
CA ALA A 463 10.03 7.10 -14.54
C ALA A 463 9.25 6.84 -15.85
N ALA A 464 9.87 6.28 -16.88
CA ALA A 464 9.20 5.90 -18.12
C ALA A 464 8.19 4.74 -17.93
N GLU A 465 8.57 3.73 -17.15
CA GLU A 465 7.70 2.57 -16.81
C GLU A 465 6.42 3.01 -16.09
N THR A 466 6.53 4.02 -15.22
CA THR A 466 5.41 4.57 -14.45
C THR A 466 4.71 5.73 -15.14
N ARG A 467 5.23 6.18 -16.30
CA ARG A 467 4.85 7.41 -16.99
C ARG A 467 4.99 8.68 -16.15
N LEU A 468 5.83 8.65 -15.12
CA LEU A 468 6.15 9.83 -14.31
C LEU A 468 6.91 10.88 -15.14
N ASP A 469 7.65 10.46 -16.16
CA ASP A 469 8.36 11.30 -17.12
C ASP A 469 7.43 12.16 -18.00
N THR A 470 6.13 11.86 -18.04
CA THR A 470 5.13 12.74 -18.69
C THR A 470 4.94 14.07 -17.96
N CYS A 471 5.34 14.15 -16.69
CA CYS A 471 5.34 15.40 -15.94
C CYS A 471 6.57 16.24 -16.34
N PRO A 472 6.39 17.48 -16.84
CA PRO A 472 7.50 18.30 -17.34
C PRO A 472 8.53 18.60 -16.26
N GLU A 473 8.10 18.80 -15.00
CA GLU A 473 9.01 19.07 -13.88
C GLU A 473 9.90 17.85 -13.57
N VAL A 474 9.40 16.64 -13.77
CA VAL A 474 10.16 15.40 -13.59
C VAL A 474 11.09 15.16 -14.77
N ALA A 475 10.60 15.33 -16.00
CA ALA A 475 11.41 15.19 -17.21
C ALA A 475 12.63 16.13 -17.19
N GLU A 476 12.42 17.40 -16.83
CA GLU A 476 13.50 18.38 -16.67
C GLU A 476 14.48 17.94 -15.56
N THR A 477 13.96 17.45 -14.44
CA THR A 477 14.79 16.95 -13.34
C THR A 477 15.67 15.78 -13.76
N LEU A 478 15.14 14.81 -14.51
CA LEU A 478 15.90 13.67 -15.00
C LEU A 478 17.01 14.09 -15.99
N ASP A 479 16.74 15.06 -16.86
CA ASP A 479 17.76 15.64 -17.75
C ASP A 479 18.87 16.36 -16.95
N ARG A 480 18.50 17.13 -15.92
CA ARG A 480 19.48 17.78 -15.02
C ARG A 480 20.33 16.76 -14.29
N ILE A 481 19.75 15.67 -13.79
CA ILE A 481 20.46 14.56 -13.15
C ILE A 481 21.46 13.94 -14.14
N HIS A 482 21.02 13.68 -15.37
CA HIS A 482 21.88 13.11 -16.42
C HIS A 482 23.09 14.03 -16.73
N ARG A 483 22.89 15.36 -16.68
CA ARG A 483 23.93 16.37 -16.88
C ARG A 483 24.76 16.68 -15.63
N GLY A 484 24.43 16.11 -14.47
CA GLY A 484 25.11 16.39 -13.20
C GLY A 484 24.85 17.78 -12.63
N LEU A 485 23.72 18.41 -12.98
CA LEU A 485 23.32 19.71 -12.47
C LEU A 485 22.57 19.58 -11.12
N PRO A 486 22.66 20.57 -10.22
CA PRO A 486 21.92 20.56 -8.97
C PRO A 486 20.41 20.63 -9.23
N VAL A 487 19.62 19.96 -8.39
CA VAL A 487 18.15 19.95 -8.48
C VAL A 487 17.59 20.30 -7.11
N ASP A 488 16.62 21.20 -7.10
CA ASP A 488 15.86 21.53 -5.90
C ASP A 488 14.60 20.65 -5.81
N CYS A 489 14.32 20.19 -4.61
CA CYS A 489 13.20 19.29 -4.30
C CYS A 489 12.59 19.61 -2.93
N ASP A 490 12.66 20.88 -2.51
CA ASP A 490 11.98 21.38 -1.32
C ASP A 490 10.44 21.39 -1.48
N GLN A 491 9.71 21.73 -0.41
CA GLN A 491 8.23 21.68 -0.36
C GLN A 491 7.53 22.65 -1.32
N GLU A 492 8.20 23.73 -1.73
CA GLU A 492 7.63 24.83 -2.55
C GLU A 492 8.15 24.83 -3.99
N SER A 493 9.22 24.09 -4.29
CA SER A 493 9.77 23.92 -5.63
C SER A 493 8.72 23.32 -6.58
N PRO A 494 8.82 23.59 -7.90
CA PRO A 494 7.91 22.99 -8.88
C PRO A 494 7.87 21.46 -8.79
N LEU A 495 9.02 20.83 -8.55
CA LEU A 495 9.13 19.38 -8.35
C LEU A 495 8.44 18.95 -7.06
N GLY A 496 8.67 19.64 -5.94
CA GLY A 496 8.02 19.35 -4.67
C GLY A 496 6.50 19.45 -4.73
N LEU A 497 5.96 20.51 -5.36
CA LEU A 497 4.52 20.67 -5.56
C LEU A 497 3.92 19.55 -6.42
N ARG A 498 4.67 19.09 -7.45
CA ARG A 498 4.25 17.95 -8.27
C ARG A 498 4.19 16.66 -7.45
N MET A 499 5.22 16.37 -6.65
CA MET A 499 5.24 15.21 -5.75
C MET A 499 4.08 15.25 -4.75
N ARG A 500 3.78 16.42 -4.18
CA ARG A 500 2.64 16.59 -3.25
C ARG A 500 1.29 16.38 -3.91
N SER A 501 1.17 16.75 -5.19
CA SER A 501 -0.03 16.47 -5.99
C SER A 501 -0.19 14.98 -6.28
N LEU A 502 0.90 14.24 -6.56
CA LEU A 502 0.85 12.78 -6.74
C LEU A 502 0.39 12.07 -5.46
N ALA A 503 0.92 12.46 -4.30
CA ALA A 503 0.47 11.94 -3.01
C ALA A 503 -1.04 12.22 -2.77
N ALA A 504 -1.51 13.41 -3.19
CA ALA A 504 -2.93 13.76 -3.12
C ALA A 504 -3.80 12.93 -4.08
N GLU A 505 -3.33 12.60 -5.29
CA GLU A 505 -4.03 11.69 -6.23
C GLU A 505 -4.17 10.30 -5.61
N VAL A 506 -3.09 9.73 -5.06
CA VAL A 506 -3.11 8.43 -4.38
C VAL A 506 -4.15 8.44 -3.25
N HIS A 507 -4.14 9.47 -2.42
CA HIS A 507 -5.11 9.58 -1.33
C HIS A 507 -6.55 9.66 -1.84
N ALA A 508 -6.81 10.56 -2.80
CA ALA A 508 -8.14 10.75 -3.37
C ALA A 508 -8.69 9.46 -4.00
N THR A 509 -7.86 8.73 -4.76
CA THR A 509 -8.27 7.45 -5.36
C THR A 509 -8.56 6.39 -4.30
N ARG A 510 -7.75 6.30 -3.23
CA ARG A 510 -8.00 5.36 -2.12
C ARG A 510 -9.33 5.63 -1.43
N GLU A 511 -9.64 6.88 -1.13
CA GLU A 511 -10.90 7.21 -0.45
C GLU A 511 -12.11 6.97 -1.37
N LEU A 512 -12.03 7.31 -2.66
CA LEU A 512 -13.09 7.03 -3.62
C LEU A 512 -13.38 5.53 -3.76
N LEU A 513 -12.36 4.67 -3.70
CA LEU A 513 -12.55 3.20 -3.71
C LEU A 513 -13.16 2.67 -2.42
N ARG A 514 -12.88 3.29 -1.26
CA ARG A 514 -13.49 2.90 0.02
C ARG A 514 -14.99 3.19 0.07
N ASP A 515 -15.43 4.25 -0.60
CA ASP A 515 -16.84 4.65 -0.63
C ASP A 515 -17.73 3.76 -1.53
N GLY A 516 -17.15 2.83 -2.28
CA GLY A 516 -17.84 1.75 -2.99
C GLY A 516 -17.33 1.49 -4.42
N ASP A 517 -17.46 0.24 -4.88
CA ASP A 517 -16.90 -0.27 -6.15
C ASP A 517 -17.53 0.33 -7.44
N THR A 518 -18.57 1.17 -7.32
CA THR A 518 -19.21 1.85 -8.47
C THR A 518 -18.71 3.27 -8.70
N GLY A 519 -17.58 3.64 -8.10
CA GLY A 519 -16.95 4.95 -8.25
C GLY A 519 -16.36 5.22 -9.65
N PRO A 520 -15.96 6.46 -9.95
CA PRO A 520 -15.35 6.86 -11.22
C PRO A 520 -13.90 6.36 -11.41
N VAL A 521 -13.35 5.65 -10.43
CA VAL A 521 -11.98 5.17 -10.38
C VAL A 521 -11.96 3.68 -10.05
N SER A 522 -10.94 2.99 -10.54
CA SER A 522 -10.73 1.55 -10.40
C SER A 522 -9.51 1.23 -9.52
N HIS A 523 -9.38 -0.04 -9.11
CA HIS A 523 -8.17 -0.54 -8.44
C HIS A 523 -6.92 -0.44 -9.33
N GLU A 524 -7.09 -0.49 -10.65
CA GLU A 524 -6.01 -0.26 -11.63
C GLU A 524 -5.52 1.20 -11.58
N ASP A 525 -6.44 2.17 -11.48
CA ASP A 525 -6.07 3.58 -11.34
C ASP A 525 -5.27 3.82 -10.06
N LEU A 526 -5.66 3.19 -8.94
CA LEU A 526 -4.91 3.27 -7.70
C LEU A 526 -3.51 2.69 -7.86
N THR A 527 -3.40 1.53 -8.50
CA THR A 527 -2.11 0.88 -8.77
C THR A 527 -1.18 1.79 -9.57
N ALA A 528 -1.71 2.48 -10.57
CA ALA A 528 -0.94 3.43 -11.38
C ALA A 528 -0.48 4.67 -10.58
N TRP A 529 -1.36 5.27 -9.78
CA TRP A 529 -0.99 6.42 -8.95
C TRP A 529 0.03 6.07 -7.87
N VAL A 530 -0.13 4.90 -7.22
CA VAL A 530 0.85 4.42 -6.23
C VAL A 530 2.21 4.18 -6.88
N ALA A 531 2.26 3.59 -8.08
CA ALA A 531 3.52 3.39 -8.79
C ALA A 531 4.22 4.72 -9.12
N ARG A 532 3.48 5.74 -9.55
CA ARG A 532 4.01 7.09 -9.84
C ARG A 532 4.51 7.79 -8.58
N ASP A 533 3.75 7.72 -7.49
CA ASP A 533 4.14 8.31 -6.20
C ASP A 533 5.40 7.64 -5.63
N ASN A 534 5.48 6.31 -5.70
CA ASN A 534 6.68 5.55 -5.31
C ASN A 534 7.90 5.92 -6.18
N ALA A 535 7.73 6.07 -7.49
CA ALA A 535 8.81 6.50 -8.39
C ALA A 535 9.27 7.95 -8.08
N ALA A 536 8.33 8.83 -7.75
CA ALA A 536 8.63 10.19 -7.33
C ALA A 536 9.35 10.23 -5.97
N HIS A 537 8.97 9.36 -5.04
CA HIS A 537 9.67 9.17 -3.78
C HIS A 537 11.11 8.67 -4.01
N ALA A 538 11.30 7.66 -4.87
CA ALA A 538 12.61 7.14 -5.23
C ALA A 538 13.51 8.21 -5.90
N LEU A 539 12.93 9.07 -6.73
CA LEU A 539 13.61 10.25 -7.29
C LEU A 539 14.08 11.19 -6.17
N ARG A 540 13.22 11.47 -5.19
CA ARG A 540 13.55 12.35 -4.07
C ARG A 540 14.68 11.77 -3.20
N GLU A 541 14.64 10.48 -2.91
CA GLU A 541 15.71 9.78 -2.21
C GLU A 541 17.04 9.84 -2.98
N PHE A 542 17.02 9.70 -4.30
CA PHE A 542 18.22 9.83 -5.12
C PHE A 542 18.88 11.22 -5.06
N LEU A 543 18.07 12.26 -4.83
CA LEU A 543 18.53 13.63 -4.69
C LEU A 543 19.05 13.94 -3.28
N GLN A 544 18.44 13.39 -2.24
CA GLN A 544 18.66 13.81 -0.85
C GLN A 544 19.41 12.78 0.03
N LEU A 545 19.34 11.48 -0.29
CA LEU A 545 19.94 10.40 0.52
C LEU A 545 21.25 9.86 -0.09
N PRO A 546 22.05 9.11 0.71
CA PRO A 546 23.18 8.37 0.20
C PRO A 546 22.78 7.43 -0.94
N LEU A 547 23.61 7.38 -1.99
CA LEU A 547 23.33 6.62 -3.21
C LEU A 547 22.94 5.14 -2.98
N PRO A 548 23.54 4.37 -2.05
CA PRO A 548 23.13 2.98 -1.80
C PRO A 548 21.68 2.84 -1.32
N VAL A 549 21.20 3.78 -0.51
CA VAL A 549 19.81 3.78 -0.01
C VAL A 549 18.86 4.03 -1.19
N ALA A 550 19.11 5.09 -1.96
CA ALA A 550 18.31 5.41 -3.12
C ALA A 550 18.35 4.31 -4.20
N ALA A 551 19.51 3.70 -4.41
CA ALA A 551 19.66 2.58 -5.34
C ALA A 551 18.77 1.40 -4.94
N ALA A 552 18.68 1.09 -3.65
CA ALA A 552 17.81 0.02 -3.17
C ALA A 552 16.35 0.29 -3.51
N THR A 553 15.86 1.49 -3.21
CA THR A 553 14.48 1.90 -3.50
C THR A 553 14.21 1.89 -5.00
N ILE A 554 15.07 2.48 -5.83
CA ILE A 554 14.90 2.52 -7.29
C ILE A 554 14.81 1.10 -7.87
N LEU A 555 15.74 0.22 -7.52
CA LEU A 555 15.79 -1.14 -8.06
C LEU A 555 14.60 -2.00 -7.56
N GLN A 556 14.17 -1.80 -6.32
CA GLN A 556 12.99 -2.47 -5.77
C GLN A 556 11.70 -2.10 -6.52
N GLN A 557 11.60 -0.85 -6.99
CA GLN A 557 10.41 -0.32 -7.67
C GLN A 557 10.39 -0.59 -9.19
N ARG A 558 11.48 -1.09 -9.79
CA ARG A 558 11.52 -1.41 -11.23
C ARG A 558 10.37 -2.33 -11.66
N VAL A 559 9.73 -1.99 -12.77
CA VAL A 559 8.60 -2.76 -13.33
C VAL A 559 9.10 -3.79 -14.33
N SER A 560 10.10 -3.45 -15.16
CA SER A 560 10.69 -4.37 -16.13
C SER A 560 11.21 -5.65 -15.45
N PRO A 561 10.87 -6.85 -15.95
CA PRO A 561 11.46 -8.09 -15.45
C PRO A 561 12.95 -8.18 -15.81
N HIS A 562 13.40 -7.53 -16.89
CA HIS A 562 14.78 -7.57 -17.38
C HIS A 562 15.68 -6.47 -16.78
N TRP A 563 15.26 -5.85 -15.68
CA TRP A 563 15.98 -4.74 -15.07
C TRP A 563 17.43 -5.09 -14.66
N HIS A 564 17.72 -6.35 -14.33
CA HIS A 564 19.08 -6.82 -14.03
C HIS A 564 20.03 -6.67 -15.23
N ASP A 565 19.58 -7.09 -16.42
CA ASP A 565 20.37 -7.01 -17.65
C ASP A 565 20.56 -5.55 -18.08
N GLU A 566 19.52 -4.74 -17.92
CA GLU A 566 19.58 -3.30 -18.15
C GLU A 566 20.58 -2.61 -17.20
N LEU A 567 20.57 -2.97 -15.91
CA LEU A 567 21.53 -2.45 -14.93
C LEU A 567 22.96 -2.84 -15.30
N ALA A 568 23.19 -4.09 -15.69
CA ALA A 568 24.50 -4.54 -16.16
C ALA A 568 24.97 -3.73 -17.39
N ALA A 569 24.07 -3.50 -18.36
CA ALA A 569 24.36 -2.69 -19.54
C ALA A 569 24.65 -1.22 -19.22
N ASP A 570 23.91 -0.63 -18.27
CA ASP A 570 24.10 0.75 -17.82
C ASP A 570 25.44 0.90 -17.08
N LEU A 571 25.81 -0.08 -16.24
CA LEU A 571 27.11 -0.15 -15.60
C LEU A 571 28.23 -0.21 -16.64
N ASP A 572 28.13 -1.04 -17.67
CA ASP A 572 29.14 -1.16 -18.74
C ASP A 572 29.25 0.09 -19.61
N SER A 573 28.12 0.73 -19.92
CA SER A 573 28.08 1.96 -20.70
C SER A 573 28.81 3.10 -19.99
N ALA A 574 28.61 3.23 -18.68
CA ALA A 574 29.32 4.21 -17.85
C ALA A 574 30.85 3.99 -17.84
N GLN A 575 31.33 2.75 -17.99
CA GLN A 575 32.76 2.46 -18.12
C GLN A 575 33.34 2.98 -19.44
N ARG A 576 32.61 2.85 -20.56
CA ARG A 576 33.08 3.27 -21.89
C ARG A 576 33.12 4.80 -22.06
N SER A 577 32.16 5.51 -21.48
CA SER A 577 32.13 6.98 -21.51
C SER A 577 33.35 7.62 -20.84
N ARG A 578 33.86 6.99 -19.77
CA ARG A 578 35.10 7.43 -19.11
C ARG A 578 36.35 7.14 -19.94
N ALA A 579 36.42 5.98 -20.59
CA ALA A 579 37.55 5.64 -21.47
C ALA A 579 37.72 6.64 -22.62
N ARG A 580 36.60 7.17 -23.14
CA ARG A 580 36.61 8.22 -24.19
C ARG A 580 36.94 9.63 -23.69
N ALA A 581 36.74 9.93 -22.40
CA ALA A 581 37.07 11.24 -21.84
C ALA A 581 38.55 11.35 -21.40
N CYS A 582 39.28 10.23 -21.33
CA CYS A 582 40.69 10.17 -20.99
C CYS A 582 41.63 9.98 -22.20
N THR A 583 41.08 9.86 -23.41
CA THR A 583 41.76 9.92 -24.70
C THR A 583 41.47 11.24 -25.36
#